data_AF-A0A960H648-F1
#
_entry.id   AF-A0A960H648-F1
#
_cell.length_a   1.000
_cell.length_b   1.000
_cell.length_c   1.000
_cell.angle_alpha   90.00
_cell.angle_beta   90.00
_cell.angle_gamma   90.00
#
_symmetry.space_group_name_H-M   'P 1'
#
loop_
_entity.id
_entity.type
_entity.pdbx_description
1 polymer ?
#
loop_
_entity_poly.entity_id
_entity_poly.type
_entity_poly.pdbx_seq_one_letter_code
_entity_poly.pdbx_strand_id
1 'polypeptide(L)'
;ATAAPIIDAYADSLGRVFLCAAPVALVGFVLALMLKEVPLREMEDVMSVDLGEGFGMPSTETPEQILELAVARMMRDSPDLRLRSLAGSPGCDLDVAALWGLLQIYRNKQVFGSARLTDIAERLRVPCEVLEPTFRRLADTGYALRTGDEWWLTQAGA
;
A
#
# COMPACT_ATOMS: atom_id res chain seq x y z
N ALA A 1 -32.71 -23.64 -52.85
CA ALA A 1 -33.59 -23.27 -51.72
C ALA A 1 -33.49 -24.29 -50.57
N THR A 2 -32.28 -24.70 -50.18
CA THR A 2 -32.05 -25.79 -49.20
C THR A 2 -31.34 -25.33 -47.92
N ALA A 3 -30.89 -24.07 -47.84
CA ALA A 3 -30.16 -23.55 -46.68
C ALA A 3 -31.06 -23.14 -45.50
N ALA A 4 -32.27 -22.65 -45.78
CA ALA A 4 -33.20 -22.15 -44.76
C ALA A 4 -33.52 -23.16 -43.62
N PRO A 5 -33.87 -24.43 -43.89
CA PRO A 5 -34.19 -25.37 -42.82
C PRO A 5 -32.99 -25.78 -41.95
N ILE A 6 -31.76 -25.71 -42.48
CA ILE A 6 -30.54 -26.00 -41.71
C ILE A 6 -30.24 -24.86 -40.74
N ILE A 7 -30.39 -23.62 -41.21
CA ILE A 7 -30.22 -22.43 -40.38
C ILE A 7 -31.24 -22.42 -39.25
N ASP A 8 -32.48 -22.79 -39.55
CA ASP A 8 -33.58 -22.81 -38.57
C ASP A 8 -33.35 -23.88 -37.49
N ALA A 9 -32.94 -25.10 -37.87
CA ALA A 9 -32.61 -26.15 -36.91
C ALA A 9 -31.40 -25.82 -36.03
N TYR A 10 -30.39 -25.15 -36.60
CA TYR A 10 -29.22 -24.69 -35.87
C TYR A 10 -29.56 -23.55 -34.91
N ALA A 11 -30.35 -22.57 -35.35
CA ALA A 11 -30.83 -21.47 -34.53
C ALA A 11 -31.71 -21.95 -33.37
N ASP A 12 -32.59 -22.92 -33.60
CA ASP A 12 -33.44 -23.53 -32.58
C ASP A 12 -32.62 -24.33 -31.54
N SER A 13 -31.55 -25.00 -31.98
CA SER A 13 -30.62 -25.69 -31.08
C SER A 13 -29.83 -24.72 -30.19
N LEU A 14 -29.32 -23.62 -30.76
CA LEU A 14 -28.65 -22.57 -30.00
C LEU A 14 -29.61 -21.85 -29.05
N GLY A 15 -30.83 -21.54 -29.50
CA GLY A 15 -31.85 -20.86 -28.72
C GLY A 15 -32.17 -21.61 -27.43
N ARG A 16 -32.28 -22.94 -27.47
CA ARG A 16 -32.49 -23.77 -26.27
C ARG A 16 -31.34 -23.67 -25.27
N VAL A 17 -30.09 -23.68 -25.74
CA VAL A 17 -28.92 -23.56 -24.86
C VAL A 17 -28.89 -22.18 -24.19
N PHE A 18 -29.14 -21.11 -24.95
CA PHE A 18 -29.18 -19.75 -24.41
C PHE A 18 -30.34 -19.54 -23.43
N LEU A 19 -31.51 -20.13 -23.68
CA LEU A 19 -32.64 -20.11 -22.75
C LEU A 19 -32.30 -20.78 -21.42
N CYS A 20 -31.52 -21.86 -21.43
CA CYS A 20 -31.04 -22.51 -20.21
C CYS A 20 -29.88 -21.75 -19.54
N ALA A 21 -29.03 -21.08 -20.32
CA ALA A 21 -27.90 -20.30 -19.79
C ALA A 21 -28.33 -18.96 -19.17
N ALA A 22 -29.37 -18.32 -19.71
CA ALA A 22 -29.90 -17.05 -19.22
C ALA A 22 -30.24 -17.03 -17.72
N PRO A 23 -30.98 -18.01 -17.14
CA PRO A 23 -31.25 -18.03 -15.71
C PRO A 23 -29.99 -18.26 -14.87
N VAL A 24 -29.02 -19.04 -15.36
CA VAL A 24 -27.73 -19.24 -14.66
C VAL A 24 -26.95 -17.92 -14.60
N ALA A 25 -26.90 -17.19 -15.72
CA ALA A 25 -26.28 -15.86 -15.78
C ALA A 25 -26.99 -14.86 -14.87
N LEU A 26 -28.32 -14.87 -14.82
CA LEU A 26 -29.11 -14.03 -13.91
C LEU A 26 -28.77 -14.31 -12.44
N VAL A 27 -28.68 -15.58 -12.05
CA VAL A 27 -28.29 -15.97 -10.69
C VAL A 27 -26.86 -15.50 -10.38
N GLY A 28 -25.92 -15.72 -11.30
CA GLY A 28 -24.54 -15.24 -11.15
C GLY A 28 -24.47 -13.72 -11.00
N PHE A 29 -25.29 -12.98 -11.75
CA PHE A 29 -25.38 -11.53 -11.67
C PHE A 29 -25.96 -11.05 -10.33
N VAL A 30 -27.03 -11.67 -9.85
CA VAL A 30 -27.61 -11.35 -8.52
C VAL A 30 -26.61 -11.67 -7.41
N LEU A 31 -25.89 -12.78 -7.51
CA LEU A 31 -24.82 -13.10 -6.57
C LEU A 31 -23.72 -12.05 -6.62
N ALA A 32 -23.26 -11.64 -7.81
CA ALA A 32 -22.26 -10.59 -7.97
C ALA A 32 -22.66 -9.27 -7.29
N LEU A 33 -23.95 -8.89 -7.35
CA LEU A 33 -24.48 -7.72 -6.63
C LEU A 33 -24.56 -7.90 -5.11
N MET A 34 -24.66 -9.14 -4.64
CA MET A 34 -24.72 -9.48 -3.21
C MET A 34 -23.34 -9.77 -2.60
N LEU A 35 -22.31 -9.96 -3.43
CA LEU A 35 -20.94 -10.02 -2.94
C LEU A 35 -20.56 -8.67 -2.34
N LYS A 36 -19.99 -8.69 -1.14
CA LYS A 36 -19.54 -7.47 -0.48
C LYS A 36 -18.43 -6.85 -1.32
N GLU A 37 -18.65 -5.61 -1.76
CA GLU A 37 -17.61 -4.78 -2.35
C GLU A 37 -16.43 -4.71 -1.37
N VAL A 38 -15.34 -5.39 -1.72
CA VAL A 38 -14.06 -5.17 -1.08
C VAL A 38 -13.46 -4.00 -1.84
N PRO A 39 -13.22 -2.83 -1.20
CA PRO A 39 -12.52 -1.77 -1.87
C PRO A 39 -11.21 -2.37 -2.37
N LEU A 40 -10.98 -2.30 -3.68
CA LEU A 40 -9.68 -2.57 -4.26
C LEU A 40 -8.75 -1.49 -3.70
N ARG A 41 -8.26 -1.71 -2.47
CA ARG A 41 -7.24 -0.86 -1.86
C ARG A 41 -6.11 -0.82 -2.87
N GLU A 42 -5.92 0.37 -3.42
CA GLU A 42 -4.81 0.74 -4.29
C GLU A 42 -4.84 0.20 -5.73
N MET A 43 -5.98 0.14 -6.42
CA MET A 43 -5.95 0.11 -7.89
C MET A 43 -5.94 1.49 -8.55
N GLU A 44 -6.34 2.56 -7.86
CA GLU A 44 -6.28 3.92 -8.45
C GLU A 44 -4.86 4.48 -8.55
N ASP A 45 -3.95 4.12 -7.63
CA ASP A 45 -2.54 4.56 -7.66
C ASP A 45 -1.67 3.72 -8.64
N VAL A 46 -2.15 2.51 -8.98
CA VAL A 46 -1.49 1.61 -9.95
C VAL A 46 -2.00 1.87 -11.38
N MET A 47 -3.28 2.19 -11.55
CA MET A 47 -3.85 2.44 -12.89
C MET A 47 -3.56 3.83 -13.45
N SER A 48 -3.16 4.82 -12.63
CA SER A 48 -2.67 6.12 -13.13
C SER A 48 -1.18 6.12 -13.47
N VAL A 49 -0.41 5.11 -13.02
CA VAL A 49 1.02 4.96 -13.35
C VAL A 49 1.24 3.94 -14.48
N ASP A 50 0.29 3.04 -14.74
CA ASP A 50 0.53 1.92 -15.64
C ASP A 50 -0.58 1.70 -16.68
N LEU A 51 -0.78 2.70 -17.54
CA LEU A 51 -1.40 2.49 -18.85
C LEU A 51 -0.34 2.37 -19.97
N GLY A 52 0.94 2.48 -19.61
CA GLY A 52 2.09 2.53 -20.52
C GLY A 52 3.03 1.32 -20.46
N GLU A 53 3.10 0.54 -19.38
CA GLU A 53 4.05 -0.59 -19.31
C GLU A 53 3.55 -1.86 -20.00
N GLY A 54 2.24 -1.97 -20.24
CA GLY A 54 1.69 -3.00 -21.13
C GLY A 54 2.17 -2.88 -22.58
N PHE A 55 2.80 -1.76 -22.94
CA PHE A 55 3.35 -1.49 -24.27
C PHE A 55 4.87 -1.55 -24.32
N GLY A 56 5.57 -2.29 -23.44
CA GLY A 56 7.01 -2.58 -23.61
C GLY A 56 7.85 -1.35 -23.95
N MET A 57 7.45 -0.18 -23.43
CA MET A 57 8.10 1.08 -23.71
C MET A 57 9.36 1.05 -22.86
N PRO A 58 10.58 1.17 -23.44
CA PRO A 58 11.79 1.11 -22.64
C PRO A 58 11.83 2.34 -21.75
N SER A 59 11.40 2.16 -20.50
CA SER A 59 11.52 3.17 -19.45
C SER A 59 13.01 3.41 -19.24
N THR A 60 13.44 4.66 -19.44
CA THR A 60 14.80 5.12 -19.12
C THR A 60 14.94 5.28 -17.60
N GLU A 61 14.54 4.27 -16.84
CA GLU A 61 14.64 4.28 -15.39
C GLU A 61 16.00 3.71 -15.01
N THR A 62 16.72 4.49 -14.23
CA THR A 62 18.03 4.10 -13.72
C THR A 62 17.86 2.93 -12.73
N PRO A 63 18.79 1.96 -12.66
CA PRO A 63 18.71 0.85 -11.71
C PRO A 63 18.52 1.30 -10.27
N GLU A 64 19.03 2.49 -9.92
CA GLU A 64 18.86 3.14 -8.63
C GLU A 64 17.39 3.51 -8.37
N GLN A 65 16.66 4.02 -9.36
CA GLN A 65 15.23 4.36 -9.24
C GLN A 65 14.36 3.11 -9.11
N ILE A 66 14.70 2.04 -9.83
CA ILE A 66 14.00 0.75 -9.72
C ILE A 66 14.22 0.15 -8.32
N LEU A 67 15.45 0.24 -7.79
CA LEU A 67 15.75 -0.20 -6.43
C LEU A 67 15.05 0.68 -5.39
N GLU A 68 15.04 1.99 -5.57
CA GLU A 68 14.36 2.95 -4.69
C GLU A 68 12.85 2.71 -4.67
N LEU A 69 12.23 2.46 -5.83
CA LEU A 69 10.81 2.11 -5.93
C LEU A 69 10.51 0.74 -5.33
N ALA A 70 11.38 -0.25 -5.53
CA ALA A 70 11.25 -1.58 -4.92
C ALA A 70 11.38 -1.51 -3.39
N VAL A 71 12.31 -0.72 -2.87
CA VAL A 71 12.48 -0.47 -1.43
C VAL A 71 11.27 0.30 -0.88
N ALA A 72 10.79 1.32 -1.59
CA ALA A 72 9.61 2.09 -1.19
C ALA A 72 8.34 1.22 -1.15
N ARG A 73 8.12 0.36 -2.16
CA ARG A 73 7.02 -0.62 -2.18
C ARG A 73 7.16 -1.64 -1.05
N MET A 74 8.38 -2.12 -0.82
CA MET A 74 8.67 -3.09 0.25
C MET A 74 8.46 -2.49 1.67
N MET A 75 8.61 -1.18 1.83
CA MET A 75 8.32 -0.46 3.07
C MET A 75 6.83 -0.11 3.24
N ARG A 76 6.08 0.01 2.14
CA ARG A 76 4.65 0.36 2.12
C ARG A 76 3.76 -0.80 2.60
N ASP A 77 4.13 -2.04 2.29
CA ASP A 77 3.25 -3.20 2.49
C ASP A 77 3.18 -3.74 3.92
N SER A 78 4.20 -3.55 4.79
CA SER A 78 4.15 -4.05 6.18
C SER A 78 5.29 -3.50 7.07
N PRO A 79 5.15 -2.30 7.66
CA PRO A 79 6.14 -1.77 8.60
C PRO A 79 6.19 -2.57 9.92
N ASP A 80 5.05 -2.99 10.47
CA ASP A 80 4.97 -3.63 11.80
C ASP A 80 5.70 -4.97 11.90
N LEU A 81 5.56 -5.84 10.88
CA LEU A 81 6.19 -7.16 10.88
C LEU A 81 7.73 -7.08 10.78
N ARG A 82 8.25 -6.06 10.10
CA ARG A 82 9.69 -5.89 9.88
C ARG A 82 10.40 -5.23 11.04
N LEU A 83 9.78 -4.21 11.65
CA LEU A 83 10.31 -3.58 12.86
C LEU A 83 10.47 -4.59 13.99
N ARG A 84 9.53 -5.55 14.11
CA ARG A 84 9.62 -6.64 15.08
C ARG A 84 10.77 -7.60 14.81
N SER A 85 11.05 -7.93 13.55
CA SER A 85 12.22 -8.74 13.18
C SER A 85 13.56 -8.00 13.36
N LEU A 86 13.57 -6.68 13.17
CA LEU A 86 14.76 -5.85 13.34
C LEU A 86 15.09 -5.61 14.81
N ALA A 87 14.09 -5.31 15.64
CA ALA A 87 14.25 -5.23 17.10
C ALA A 87 14.73 -6.56 17.71
N GLY A 88 14.42 -7.70 17.07
CA GLY A 88 14.90 -9.02 17.49
C GLY A 88 16.29 -9.40 16.97
N SER A 89 16.92 -8.55 16.14
CA SER A 89 18.25 -8.84 15.59
C SER A 89 19.36 -8.55 16.60
N PRO A 90 20.39 -9.43 16.69
CA PRO A 90 21.51 -9.22 17.60
C PRO A 90 22.25 -7.92 17.25
N GLY A 91 22.31 -6.99 18.20
CA GLY A 91 22.92 -5.66 18.04
C GLY A 91 21.93 -4.50 17.96
N CYS A 92 20.62 -4.75 17.92
CA CYS A 92 19.60 -3.70 18.00
C CYS A 92 19.06 -3.60 19.43
N ASP A 93 19.42 -2.54 20.16
CA ASP A 93 18.94 -2.29 21.53
C ASP A 93 17.62 -1.48 21.54
N LEU A 94 17.02 -1.26 20.37
CA LEU A 94 15.78 -0.50 20.21
C LEU A 94 14.57 -1.43 20.12
N ASP A 95 13.52 -1.06 20.85
CA ASP A 95 12.22 -1.68 20.71
C ASP A 95 11.52 -1.27 19.40
N VAL A 96 10.45 -2.00 19.07
CA VAL A 96 9.66 -1.78 17.84
C VAL A 96 9.10 -0.36 17.79
N ALA A 97 8.73 0.22 18.93
CA ALA A 97 8.17 1.56 19.01
C ALA A 97 9.22 2.64 18.73
N ALA A 98 10.44 2.47 19.23
CA ALA A 98 11.58 3.34 19.00
C ALA A 98 12.00 3.32 17.52
N LEU A 99 12.13 2.13 16.92
CA LEU A 99 12.43 2.01 15.48
C LEU A 99 11.33 2.66 14.62
N TRP A 100 10.07 2.46 14.98
CA TRP A 100 8.95 3.12 14.30
C TRP A 100 9.06 4.65 14.42
N GLY A 101 9.37 5.16 15.62
CA GLY A 101 9.53 6.59 15.86
C GLY A 101 10.65 7.21 15.04
N LEU A 102 11.81 6.54 14.94
CA LEU A 102 12.91 6.96 14.07
C LEU A 102 12.49 7.04 12.61
N LEU A 103 11.79 6.02 12.12
CA LEU A 103 11.29 5.98 10.75
C LEU A 103 10.32 7.13 10.48
N GLN A 104 9.45 7.47 11.45
CA GLN A 104 8.55 8.62 11.31
C GLN A 104 9.31 9.94 11.26
N ILE A 105 10.34 10.14 12.09
CA ILE A 105 11.16 11.37 12.06
C ILE A 105 11.88 11.47 10.70
N TYR A 106 12.51 10.39 10.24
CA TYR A 106 13.21 10.34 8.96
C TYR A 106 12.28 10.71 7.80
N ARG A 107 11.12 10.04 7.72
CA ARG A 107 10.16 10.22 6.63
C ARG A 107 9.56 11.61 6.61
N ASN A 108 9.15 12.15 7.77
CA ASN A 108 8.57 13.50 7.80
C ASN A 108 9.62 14.56 7.45
N LYS A 109 10.87 14.38 7.88
CA LYS A 109 11.97 15.27 7.49
C LYS A 109 12.24 15.24 5.98
N GLN A 110 12.18 14.08 5.32
CA GLN A 110 12.34 14.00 3.87
C GLN A 110 11.16 14.59 3.09
N VAL A 111 9.92 14.29 3.50
CA VAL A 111 8.72 14.67 2.73
C VAL A 111 8.31 16.13 3.00
N PHE A 112 8.40 16.58 4.24
CA PHE A 112 7.90 17.89 4.68
C PHE A 112 9.02 18.86 5.09
N GLY A 113 10.28 18.43 5.06
CA GLY A 113 11.43 19.24 5.48
C GLY A 113 11.57 19.43 6.99
N SER A 114 10.50 19.18 7.76
CA SER A 114 10.48 19.24 9.21
C SER A 114 9.76 18.02 9.79
N ALA A 115 10.12 17.63 11.01
CA ALA A 115 9.46 16.57 11.75
C ALA A 115 8.95 17.12 13.07
N ARG A 116 7.70 17.58 13.09
CA ARG A 116 7.03 18.07 14.30
C ARG A 116 6.14 16.98 14.87
N LEU A 117 6.19 16.79 16.19
CA LEU A 117 5.41 15.73 16.85
C LEU A 117 3.90 15.93 16.69
N THR A 118 3.47 17.20 16.71
CA THR A 118 2.10 17.65 16.48
C THR A 118 1.59 17.24 15.10
N ASP A 119 2.34 17.58 14.04
CA ASP A 119 1.98 17.22 12.65
C ASP A 119 1.91 15.69 12.45
N ILE A 120 2.80 14.94 13.10
CA ILE A 120 2.82 13.48 13.06
C ILE A 120 1.58 12.91 13.76
N ALA A 121 1.25 13.43 14.94
CA ALA A 121 0.08 13.02 15.72
C ALA A 121 -1.23 13.29 14.99
N GLU A 122 -1.38 14.48 14.40
CA GLU A 122 -2.56 14.85 13.59
C GLU A 122 -2.74 13.92 12.39
N ARG A 123 -1.66 13.63 11.66
CA ARG A 123 -1.70 12.75 10.49
C ARG A 123 -2.08 11.31 10.86
N LEU A 124 -1.60 10.83 11.99
CA LEU A 124 -1.92 9.51 12.53
C LEU A 124 -3.27 9.48 13.26
N ARG A 125 -3.94 10.63 13.43
CA ARG A 125 -5.19 10.79 14.19
C ARG A 125 -5.10 10.22 15.60
N VAL A 126 -3.95 10.42 16.26
CA VAL A 126 -3.72 10.03 17.65
C VAL A 126 -3.34 11.25 18.48
N PRO A 127 -3.68 11.29 19.78
CA PRO A 127 -3.23 12.36 20.67
C PRO A 127 -1.70 12.37 20.77
N CYS A 128 -1.09 13.57 20.79
CA CYS A 128 0.36 13.70 20.81
C CYS A 128 0.98 13.13 22.11
N GLU A 129 0.21 13.12 23.19
CA GLU A 129 0.58 12.55 24.50
C GLU A 129 0.83 11.04 24.43
N VAL A 130 0.26 10.35 23.43
CA VAL A 130 0.49 8.92 23.20
C VAL A 130 1.85 8.68 22.54
N LEU A 131 2.29 9.59 21.66
CA LEU A 131 3.55 9.48 20.94
C LEU A 131 4.73 10.03 21.72
N GLU A 132 4.49 11.04 22.57
CA GLU A 132 5.51 11.72 23.35
C GLU A 132 6.43 10.78 24.15
N PRO A 133 5.94 9.73 24.83
CA PRO A 133 6.80 8.80 25.59
C PRO A 133 7.79 8.02 24.73
N THR A 134 7.43 7.72 23.50
CA THR A 134 8.29 7.00 22.55
C THR A 134 9.37 7.93 22.00
N PHE A 135 8.98 9.15 21.59
CA PHE A 135 9.92 10.16 21.10
C PHE A 135 10.88 10.64 22.18
N ARG A 136 10.40 10.77 23.43
CA ARG A 136 11.24 11.09 24.59
C ARG A 136 12.30 10.01 24.83
N ARG A 137 11.92 8.74 24.78
CA ARG A 137 12.87 7.63 24.88
C ARG A 137 13.93 7.67 23.78
N LEU A 138 13.57 8.05 22.55
CA LEU A 138 14.53 8.24 21.46
C LEU A 138 15.51 9.40 21.71
N ALA A 139 15.06 10.46 22.38
CA ALA A 139 15.96 11.53 22.83
C ALA A 139 16.87 11.08 23.98
N ASP A 140 16.33 10.37 24.97
CA ASP A 140 17.08 9.89 26.13
C ASP A 140 18.17 8.88 25.73
N THR A 141 17.90 8.07 24.72
CA THR A 141 18.86 7.12 24.13
C THR A 141 19.82 7.75 23.12
N GLY A 142 19.65 9.04 22.82
CA GLY A 142 20.55 9.81 21.97
C GLY A 142 20.38 9.57 20.47
N TYR A 143 19.32 8.89 20.03
CA TYR A 143 19.01 8.67 18.60
C TYR A 143 18.24 9.82 17.96
N ALA A 144 17.54 10.63 18.76
CA ALA A 144 16.86 11.83 18.32
C ALA A 144 17.24 13.05 19.17
N LEU A 145 17.16 14.24 18.60
CA LEU A 145 17.32 15.51 19.29
C LEU A 145 16.02 16.31 19.12
N ARG A 146 15.55 16.92 20.21
CA ARG A 146 14.41 17.83 20.18
C ARG A 146 14.91 19.27 20.22
N THR A 147 14.52 20.06 19.21
CA THR A 147 14.76 21.51 19.16
C THR A 147 13.41 22.20 19.12
N GLY A 148 12.91 22.62 20.29
CA GLY A 148 11.57 23.21 20.42
C GLY A 148 10.47 22.18 20.11
N ASP A 149 9.75 22.38 19.01
CA ASP A 149 8.68 21.49 18.53
C ASP A 149 9.15 20.56 17.39
N GLU A 150 10.38 20.73 16.92
CA GLU A 150 10.97 19.89 15.88
C GLU A 150 11.85 18.77 16.46
N TRP A 151 11.84 17.64 15.78
CA TRP A 151 12.61 16.44 16.09
C TRP A 151 13.57 16.11 14.96
N TRP A 152 14.84 15.92 15.31
CA TRP A 152 15.92 15.69 14.38
C TRP A 152 16.61 14.37 14.72
N LEU A 153 17.06 13.62 13.72
CA LEU A 153 17.86 12.42 13.95
C LEU A 153 19.31 12.81 14.25
N THR A 154 19.92 12.14 15.22
CA THR A 154 21.36 12.26 15.49
C THR A 154 22.15 11.33 14.57
N GLN A 155 23.47 11.45 14.56
CA GLN A 155 24.35 10.57 13.78
C GLN A 155 24.23 9.08 14.17
N ALA A 156 23.74 8.77 15.37
CA ALA A 156 23.49 7.39 15.80
C ALA A 156 22.15 6.84 15.27
N GLY A 157 21.21 7.71 14.89
CA GLY A 157 19.87 7.35 14.42
C GLY A 157 19.63 7.57 12.92
N ALA A 158 20.64 8.01 12.17
CA ALA A 158 20.61 8.20 10.72
C ALA A 158 21.37 7.07 10.01
#